data_AF-X1GCN1-F1
#
_entry.id   AF-X1GCN1-F1
#
_cell.length_a   1.000
_cell.length_b   1.000
_cell.length_c   1.000
_cell.angle_alpha   90.00
_cell.angle_beta   90.00
_cell.angle_gamma   90.00
#
_symmetry.space_group_name_H-M   'P 1'
#
loop_
_entity.id
_entity.type
_entity.pdbx_description
1 polymer ?
#
loop_
_entity_poly.entity_id
_entity_poly.type
_entity_poly.pdbx_seq_one_letter_code
_entity_poly.pdbx_strand_id
1 'polypeptide(L)'
;MAMIKTDGRIVDIEGKMGGNIYRHDQCLNHIQAHPRIIHSEERANSPQAKGFRQSKNAWISHKWTQEELNQWWVWCYNHPKKNKKSETVYFHPFLAFLSVNIKRVKKGLCITITPPH
;
A
#
# COMPACT_ATOMS: atom_id res chain seq x y z
N MET A 1 -10.91 -7.98 -11.31
CA MET A 1 -11.47 -6.94 -10.42
C MET A 1 -12.63 -6.31 -11.15
N ALA A 2 -13.85 -6.51 -10.66
CA ALA A 2 -15.06 -6.04 -11.32
C ALA A 2 -15.89 -5.27 -10.29
N MET A 3 -16.16 -4.00 -10.57
CA MET A 3 -16.93 -3.11 -9.70
C MET A 3 -18.37 -3.06 -10.21
N ILE A 4 -19.34 -3.17 -9.31
CA ILE A 4 -20.76 -2.99 -9.66
C ILE A 4 -21.29 -1.78 -8.89
N LYS A 5 -22.02 -0.92 -9.58
CA LYS A 5 -22.72 0.23 -8.99
C LYS A 5 -24.14 -0.21 -8.65
N THR A 6 -24.49 -0.15 -7.37
CA THR A 6 -25.86 -0.38 -6.88
C THR A 6 -26.23 0.75 -5.93
N ASP A 7 -27.43 1.29 -6.09
CA ASP A 7 -28.11 2.31 -5.26
C ASP A 7 -27.21 3.13 -4.33
N GLY A 8 -26.35 3.94 -4.95
CA GLY A 8 -25.53 4.95 -4.28
C GLY A 8 -24.14 4.53 -3.82
N ARG A 9 -23.69 3.28 -4.06
CA ARG A 9 -22.34 2.81 -3.67
C ARG A 9 -21.66 1.96 -4.75
N ILE A 10 -20.33 1.98 -4.72
CA ILE A 10 -19.46 1.12 -5.55
C ILE A 10 -18.86 0.08 -4.61
N VAL A 11 -19.09 -1.20 -4.89
CA VAL A 11 -18.62 -2.31 -4.05
C VAL A 11 -17.73 -3.24 -4.87
N ASP A 12 -16.64 -3.69 -4.25
CA ASP A 12 -15.69 -4.65 -4.83
C ASP A 12 -16.12 -6.08 -4.50
N ILE A 13 -15.94 -7.00 -5.44
CA ILE A 13 -16.31 -8.41 -5.29
C ILE A 13 -15.06 -9.25 -5.48
N GLU A 14 -14.62 -9.92 -4.41
CA GLU A 14 -13.54 -10.89 -4.49
C GLU A 14 -14.08 -12.21 -5.09
N GLY A 15 -13.48 -12.66 -6.19
CA GLY A 15 -13.86 -13.90 -6.90
C GLY A 15 -14.21 -13.77 -8.40
N LYS A 16 -13.90 -12.67 -9.09
CA LYS A 16 -14.05 -12.57 -10.56
C LYS A 16 -12.86 -11.95 -11.30
N MET A 17 -12.30 -12.71 -12.23
CA MET A 17 -12.06 -12.24 -13.60
C MET A 17 -13.18 -12.85 -14.47
N GLY A 18 -13.90 -12.04 -15.26
CA GLY A 18 -14.75 -12.58 -16.35
C GLY A 18 -16.20 -12.98 -16.03
N GLY A 19 -16.87 -12.35 -15.07
CA GLY A 19 -18.32 -12.14 -15.24
C GLY A 19 -19.35 -13.07 -14.56
N ASN A 20 -19.09 -14.27 -14.04
CA ASN A 20 -20.08 -15.03 -13.22
C ASN A 20 -19.50 -15.74 -11.97
N ILE A 21 -20.21 -15.70 -10.82
CA ILE A 21 -19.84 -16.44 -9.58
C ILE A 21 -20.70 -17.71 -9.58
N TYR A 22 -20.07 -18.87 -9.56
CA TYR A 22 -20.77 -20.15 -9.43
C TYR A 22 -20.40 -20.81 -8.11
N ARG A 23 -21.38 -21.40 -7.43
CA ARG A 23 -21.15 -22.44 -6.43
C ARG A 23 -21.48 -23.78 -7.06
N HIS A 24 -20.68 -24.79 -6.77
CA HIS A 24 -21.03 -26.17 -7.09
C HIS A 24 -22.00 -26.69 -6.02
N ASP A 25 -23.11 -27.29 -6.44
CA ASP A 25 -23.91 -28.11 -5.55
C ASP A 25 -23.22 -29.45 -5.25
N GLN A 26 -23.81 -30.28 -4.37
CA GLN A 26 -23.27 -31.61 -4.04
C GLN A 26 -23.27 -32.60 -5.23
N CYS A 27 -23.84 -32.20 -6.37
CA CYS A 27 -23.85 -32.92 -7.64
C CYS A 27 -22.92 -32.26 -8.69
N LEU A 28 -22.07 -31.30 -8.28
CA LEU A 28 -21.10 -30.56 -9.10
C LEU A 28 -21.68 -29.63 -10.16
N ASN A 29 -22.99 -29.35 -10.16
CA ASN A 29 -23.59 -28.40 -11.10
C ASN A 29 -23.40 -26.95 -10.64
N HIS A 30 -23.13 -26.05 -11.60
CA HIS A 30 -22.91 -24.63 -11.35
C HIS A 30 -24.23 -23.90 -11.10
N ILE A 31 -24.56 -23.63 -9.84
CA ILE A 31 -25.66 -22.73 -9.48
C ILE A 31 -25.11 -21.31 -9.36
N GLN A 32 -25.77 -20.34 -10.00
CA GLN A 32 -25.47 -18.92 -9.81
C GLN A 32 -25.63 -18.57 -8.33
N ALA A 33 -24.54 -18.20 -7.67
CA ALA A 33 -24.58 -17.77 -6.28
C ALA A 33 -24.85 -16.25 -6.23
N HIS A 34 -25.82 -15.83 -5.41
CA HIS A 34 -25.97 -14.42 -5.09
C HIS A 34 -24.64 -13.89 -4.52
N PRO A 35 -24.11 -12.76 -5.03
CA PRO A 35 -22.86 -12.20 -4.55
C PRO A 35 -23.00 -11.93 -3.05
N ARG A 36 -22.08 -12.48 -2.25
CA ARG A 36 -22.01 -12.14 -0.83
C ARG A 36 -21.60 -10.68 -0.72
N ILE A 37 -22.47 -9.87 -0.14
CA ILE A 37 -22.13 -8.50 0.27
C ILE A 37 -21.14 -8.65 1.42
N ILE A 38 -19.86 -8.52 1.12
CA ILE A 38 -18.84 -8.39 2.16
C ILE A 38 -18.96 -6.94 2.61
N HIS A 39 -19.58 -6.72 3.78
CA HIS A 39 -19.41 -5.47 4.48
C HIS A 39 -17.92 -5.36 4.80
N SER A 40 -17.19 -4.52 4.06
CA SER A 40 -15.85 -4.15 4.48
C SER A 40 -16.03 -3.41 5.81
N GLU A 41 -15.74 -4.07 6.92
CA GLU A 41 -15.50 -3.34 8.17
C GLU A 41 -14.50 -2.23 7.82
N GLU A 42 -14.84 -0.99 8.18
CA GLU A 42 -13.92 0.14 8.01
C GLU A 42 -12.61 -0.27 8.67
N ARG A 43 -11.60 -0.63 7.84
CA ARG A 43 -10.29 -1.05 8.35
C ARG A 43 -9.85 0.03 9.31
N ALA A 44 -9.80 -0.30 10.61
CA ALA A 44 -9.33 0.59 11.64
C ALA A 44 -8.05 1.24 11.12
N ASN A 45 -8.07 2.56 10.90
CA ASN A 45 -6.98 3.30 10.30
C ASN A 45 -5.80 3.28 11.26
N SER A 46 -5.03 2.19 11.26
CA SER A 46 -3.89 2.06 12.14
C SER A 46 -2.98 3.26 11.91
N PRO A 47 -2.34 3.82 12.96
CA PRO A 47 -1.42 4.94 12.79
C PRO A 47 -0.34 4.67 11.73
N GLN A 48 0.00 3.39 11.53
CA GLN A 48 0.89 2.92 10.48
C GLN A 48 0.28 3.03 9.06
N ALA A 49 -0.97 2.62 8.88
CA ALA A 49 -1.68 2.77 7.60
C ALA A 49 -1.86 4.26 7.25
N LYS A 50 -2.20 5.11 8.24
CA LYS A 50 -2.26 6.56 8.07
C LYS A 50 -0.90 7.13 7.66
N GLY A 51 0.16 6.78 8.37
CA GLY A 51 1.52 7.23 8.06
C GLY A 51 2.02 6.78 6.68
N PHE A 52 1.70 5.55 6.28
CA PHE A 52 2.02 5.05 4.94
C PHE A 52 1.31 5.86 3.86
N ARG A 53 -0.01 6.08 4.01
CA ARG A 53 -0.82 6.83 3.03
C ARG A 53 -0.32 8.26 2.89
N GLN A 54 -0.05 8.95 4.01
CA GLN A 54 0.47 10.32 3.99
C GLN A 54 1.85 10.40 3.32
N SER A 55 2.77 9.50 3.69
CA SER A 55 4.11 9.47 3.11
C SER A 55 4.08 9.14 1.62
N LYS A 56 3.29 8.14 1.21
CA LYS A 56 3.12 7.78 -0.20
C LYS A 56 2.58 8.95 -1.01
N ASN A 57 1.54 9.62 -0.51
CA ASN A 57 0.96 10.77 -1.20
C ASN A 57 1.98 11.90 -1.33
N ALA A 58 2.72 12.22 -0.28
CA ALA A 58 3.76 13.25 -0.31
C ALA A 58 4.85 12.95 -1.36
N TRP A 59 5.30 11.69 -1.44
CA TRP A 59 6.27 11.28 -2.47
C TRP A 59 5.74 11.49 -3.88
N ILE A 60 4.48 11.12 -4.15
CA ILE A 60 3.87 11.22 -5.48
C ILE A 60 3.57 12.68 -5.85
N SER A 61 3.15 13.50 -4.89
CA SER A 61 2.83 14.91 -5.14
C SER A 61 4.05 15.79 -5.29
N HIS A 62 5.19 15.39 -4.71
CA HIS A 62 6.42 16.17 -4.76
C HIS A 62 7.07 16.04 -6.13
N LYS A 63 7.43 17.18 -6.73
CA LYS A 63 8.19 17.22 -7.98
C LYS A 63 9.68 17.11 -7.65
N TRP A 64 10.15 15.88 -7.54
CA TRP A 64 11.53 15.56 -7.18
C TRP A 64 12.53 16.14 -8.17
N THR A 65 13.54 16.85 -7.67
CA THR A 65 14.74 17.17 -8.45
C THR A 65 15.74 16.03 -8.41
N GLN A 66 16.69 16.04 -9.35
CA GLN A 66 17.75 15.03 -9.39
C GLN A 66 18.64 15.11 -8.14
N GLU A 67 18.91 16.31 -7.63
CA GLU A 67 19.70 16.54 -6.42
C GLU A 67 19.03 15.94 -5.18
N GLU A 68 17.73 16.14 -5.01
CA GLU A 68 16.96 15.58 -3.89
C GLU A 68 16.96 14.04 -3.91
N LEU A 69 16.76 13.44 -5.08
CA LEU A 69 16.84 11.99 -5.24
C LEU A 69 18.25 11.47 -4.98
N ASN A 70 19.28 12.18 -5.42
CA ASN A 70 20.67 11.82 -5.18
C ASN A 70 21.00 11.82 -3.68
N GLN A 71 20.48 12.77 -2.90
CA GLN A 71 20.64 12.77 -1.44
C GLN A 71 20.08 11.49 -0.80
N TRP A 72 18.90 11.05 -1.22
CA TRP A 72 18.33 9.79 -0.74
C TRP A 72 19.12 8.57 -1.20
N TRP A 73 19.64 8.56 -2.42
CA TRP A 73 20.51 7.49 -2.90
C TRP A 73 21.76 7.38 -2.02
N VAL A 74 22.47 8.49 -1.80
CA VAL A 74 23.64 8.55 -0.91
C VAL A 74 23.30 8.05 0.49
N TRP A 75 22.16 8.51 1.04
CA TRP A 75 21.70 8.05 2.35
C TRP A 75 21.47 6.54 2.40
N CYS A 76 20.82 5.97 1.38
CA CYS A 76 20.58 4.53 1.28
C CYS A 76 21.89 3.72 1.20
N TYR A 77 22.88 4.20 0.48
CA TYR A 77 24.20 3.57 0.38
C TYR A 77 24.96 3.59 1.72
N ASN A 78 24.82 4.68 2.48
CA ASN A 78 25.45 4.81 3.79
C ASN A 78 24.72 4.04 4.91
N HIS A 79 23.48 3.61 4.68
CA HIS A 79 22.64 2.91 5.67
C HIS A 79 22.12 1.57 5.14
N PRO A 80 23.00 0.62 4.79
CA PRO A 80 22.57 -0.70 4.36
C PRO A 80 21.86 -1.44 5.49
N LYS A 81 20.90 -2.29 5.14
CA LYS A 81 20.28 -3.22 6.11
C LYS A 81 20.63 -4.66 5.78
N LYS A 82 20.68 -5.47 6.83
CA LYS A 82 20.78 -6.92 6.71
C LYS A 82 19.40 -7.52 6.50
N ASN A 83 19.24 -8.39 5.51
CA ASN A 83 18.03 -9.18 5.36
C ASN A 83 18.04 -10.38 6.32
N LYS A 84 16.99 -11.22 6.29
CA LYS A 84 16.89 -12.43 7.13
C LYS A 84 17.99 -13.46 6.86
N LYS A 85 18.73 -13.35 5.76
CA LYS A 85 19.85 -14.21 5.35
C LYS A 85 21.22 -13.57 5.65
N SER A 86 21.26 -12.46 6.37
CA SER A 86 22.50 -11.70 6.67
C SER A 86 23.19 -11.09 5.44
N GLU A 87 22.49 -11.01 4.31
CA GLU A 87 22.98 -10.32 3.11
C GLU A 87 22.75 -8.82 3.25
N THR A 88 23.68 -8.03 2.73
CA THR A 88 23.60 -6.56 2.70
C THR A 88 22.65 -6.13 1.59
N VAL A 89 21.58 -5.41 1.96
CA VAL A 89 20.58 -4.89 1.03
C VAL A 89 20.51 -3.37 1.17
N TYR A 90 20.55 -2.69 0.03
CA TYR A 90 20.36 -1.25 -0.08
C TYR A 90 18.90 -0.96 -0.44
N PHE A 91 18.30 0.04 0.21
CA PHE A 91 16.94 0.44 -0.15
C PHE A 91 16.94 1.36 -1.35
N HIS A 92 15.89 1.23 -2.16
CA HIS A 92 15.52 2.28 -3.09
C HIS A 92 15.10 3.55 -2.31
N PRO A 93 15.41 4.77 -2.80
CA PRO A 93 15.02 6.05 -2.18
C PRO A 93 13.58 6.12 -1.72
N PHE A 94 12.64 5.66 -2.55
CA PHE A 94 11.22 5.60 -2.18
C PHE A 94 10.95 4.79 -0.91
N LEU A 95 11.56 3.60 -0.78
CA LEU A 95 11.37 2.75 0.39
C LEU A 95 12.03 3.35 1.63
N ALA A 96 13.19 3.98 1.47
CA ALA A 96 13.86 4.71 2.53
C ALA A 96 13.00 5.88 3.03
N PHE A 97 12.50 6.71 2.11
CA PHE A 97 11.61 7.84 2.39
C PHE A 97 10.37 7.39 3.17
N LEU A 98 9.69 6.34 2.71
CA LEU A 98 8.53 5.79 3.42
C LEU A 98 8.92 5.33 4.83
N SER A 99 10.03 4.61 4.96
CA SER A 99 10.44 4.06 6.26
C SER A 99 10.76 5.15 7.30
N VAL A 100 11.37 6.26 6.86
CA VAL A 100 11.68 7.42 7.69
C VAL A 100 10.41 8.17 8.05
N ASN A 101 9.60 8.52 7.04
CA ASN A 101 8.44 9.38 7.25
C ASN A 101 7.28 8.68 7.97
N ILE A 102 7.10 7.37 7.82
CA ILE A 102 6.15 6.60 8.65
C ILE A 102 6.52 6.70 10.14
N LYS A 103 7.81 6.60 10.48
CA LYS A 103 8.27 6.76 11.87
C LYS A 103 8.05 8.18 12.38
N ARG A 104 8.27 9.19 11.53
CA ARG A 104 8.01 10.61 11.86
C ARG A 104 6.53 10.88 12.12
N VAL A 105 5.65 10.45 11.22
CA VAL A 105 4.21 10.62 11.38
C VAL A 105 3.67 9.89 12.62
N LYS A 106 4.19 8.69 12.91
CA LYS A 106 3.84 7.97 14.17
C LYS A 106 4.23 8.76 15.43
N LYS A 107 5.26 9.60 15.35
CA LYS A 107 5.71 10.50 16.43
C LYS A 107 5.02 11.87 16.40
N GLY A 108 4.03 12.07 15.53
CA GLY A 108 3.35 13.36 15.36
C GLY A 108 4.18 14.42 14.63
N LEU A 109 5.27 14.03 13.97
CA LEU A 109 6.14 14.94 13.22
C LEU A 109 5.72 15.06 11.75
N CYS A 110 5.98 16.22 11.15
CA CYS A 110 5.76 16.46 9.73
C CYS A 110 6.67 15.60 8.85
N ILE A 111 6.17 15.32 7.64
CA ILE A 111 6.95 14.67 6.57
C ILE A 111 8.12 15.57 6.18
N THR A 112 9.28 14.96 5.94
CA THR A 112 10.47 15.64 5.41
C THR A 112 10.80 15.11 4.02
N ILE A 113 11.22 16.00 3.13
CA ILE A 113 11.68 15.69 1.78
C ILE A 113 13.15 15.28 1.79
N THR A 114 13.94 15.79 2.73
CA THR A 114 15.36 15.44 2.87
C THR A 114 15.56 14.23 3.77
N PRO A 115 16.56 13.37 3.48
CA PRO A 115 16.93 12.27 4.37
C PRO A 115 17.50 12.81 5.69
N PRO A 116 17.42 12.03 6.79
CA PRO A 116 18.02 12.41 8.05
C PRO A 116 19.55 12.43 7.95
N HIS A 117 20.18 13.35 8.68
CA HIS A 117 21.64 13.44 8.83
C HIS A 117 22.17 12.33 9.75
#